data_AF-A0A382CRS2-F1
#
_entry.id   AF-A0A382CRS2-F1
#
_cell.length_a   1.000
_cell.length_b   1.000
_cell.length_c   1.000
_cell.angle_alpha   90.00
_cell.angle_beta   90.00
_cell.angle_gamma   90.00
#
_symmetry.space_group_name_H-M   'P 1'
#
loop_
_entity.id
_entity.type
_entity.pdbx_description
1 polymer ?
#
loop_
_entity_poly.entity_id
_entity_poly.type
_entity_poly.pdbx_seq_one_letter_code
_entity_poly.pdbx_strand_id
1 'polypeptide(L)'
;MQVRTDQGKYPIIIGNNTILDLGIYLKPFLINKRVFVITSNKIIKIYKKKLLRILKKNNIEVFFIVLKDGEDQKNIDTISRISNTLLKKG
;
A
#
# COMPACT_ATOMS: atom_id res chain seq x y z
N MET A 1 4.78 17.49 6.77
CA MET A 1 4.35 18.58 5.86
C MET A 1 2.94 18.28 5.36
N GLN A 2 2.16 19.26 4.94
CA GLN A 2 0.82 19.04 4.40
C GLN A 2 0.70 19.70 3.02
N VAL A 3 0.17 18.95 2.06
CA VAL A 3 -0.03 19.42 0.68
C VAL A 3 -1.52 19.59 0.41
N ARG A 4 -1.85 20.60 -0.39
CA ARG A 4 -3.20 20.88 -0.89
C ARG A 4 -3.16 20.86 -2.41
N THR A 5 -4.08 20.15 -3.03
CA THR A 5 -4.32 20.12 -4.47
C THR A 5 -5.82 20.25 -4.72
N ASP A 6 -6.22 20.37 -5.98
CA ASP A 6 -7.64 20.38 -6.36
C ASP A 6 -8.35 19.07 -6.01
N GLN A 7 -7.59 17.98 -5.83
CA GLN A 7 -8.08 16.65 -5.43
C GLN A 7 -8.13 16.47 -3.91
N GLY A 8 -7.75 17.48 -3.13
CA GLY A 8 -7.87 17.48 -1.67
C GLY A 8 -6.55 17.74 -0.92
N LYS A 9 -6.55 17.38 0.36
CA LYS A 9 -5.47 17.69 1.31
C LYS A 9 -4.96 16.41 1.97
N TYR A 10 -3.65 16.20 1.94
CA TYR A 10 -3.03 15.01 2.54
C TYR A 10 -1.66 15.32 3.17
N PRO A 11 -1.24 14.57 4.20
CA PRO A 11 0.08 14.73 4.80
C PRO A 11 1.17 14.05 3.96
N ILE A 12 2.35 14.67 3.89
CA ILE A 12 3.59 14.04 3.46
C ILE A 12 4.45 13.83 4.71
N ILE A 13 4.72 12.55 5.01
CA ILE A 13 5.49 12.09 6.18
C ILE A 13 6.88 11.67 5.68
N ILE A 14 7.91 12.41 6.11
CA ILE A 14 9.32 12.15 5.77
C ILE A 14 10.08 11.99 7.08
N GLY A 15 10.90 10.95 7.16
CA GLY A 15 11.71 10.65 8.32
C GLY A 15 12.51 9.37 8.14
N ASN A 16 13.35 9.06 9.11
CA ASN A 16 14.11 7.82 9.13
C ASN A 16 13.22 6.67 9.61
N ASN A 17 13.35 5.51 8.98
CA ASN A 17 12.64 4.29 9.37
C ASN A 17 11.10 4.42 9.43
N THR A 18 10.49 5.36 8.70
CA THR A 18 9.04 5.64 8.71
C THR A 18 8.15 4.41 8.55
N ILE A 19 8.62 3.39 7.85
CA ILE A 19 7.91 2.14 7.70
C ILE A 19 7.60 1.45 9.04
N LEU A 20 8.42 1.64 10.09
CA LEU A 20 8.21 1.08 11.44
C LEU A 20 6.93 1.60 12.08
N ASP A 21 6.55 2.84 11.78
CA ASP A 21 5.38 3.53 12.32
C ASP A 21 4.19 3.53 11.35
N LEU A 22 4.30 2.80 10.24
CA LEU A 22 3.30 2.77 9.17
C LEU A 22 1.88 2.45 9.69
N GLY A 23 1.75 1.54 10.64
CA GLY A 23 0.43 1.21 11.21
C GLY A 23 -0.22 2.39 11.95
N ILE A 24 0.58 3.22 12.62
CA ILE A 24 0.11 4.45 13.28
C ILE A 24 -0.33 5.47 12.24
N TYR A 25 0.47 5.65 11.18
CA TYR A 25 0.17 6.61 10.11
C TYR A 25 -1.05 6.22 9.28
N LEU A 26 -1.32 4.93 9.11
CA LEU A 26 -2.48 4.46 8.36
C LEU A 26 -3.78 4.54 9.17
N LYS A 27 -3.72 4.35 10.50
CA LYS A 27 -4.91 4.24 11.37
C LYS A 27 -5.98 5.33 11.14
N PRO A 28 -5.65 6.61 10.95
CA PRO A 28 -6.66 7.65 10.71
C PRO A 28 -7.42 7.52 9.37
N PHE A 29 -6.84 6.79 8.40
CA PHE A 29 -7.37 6.66 7.04
C PHE A 29 -8.07 5.32 6.78
N LEU A 30 -7.97 4.38 7.73
CA LEU A 30 -8.52 3.04 7.59
C LEU A 30 -9.90 2.96 8.22
N ILE A 31 -10.93 2.80 7.38
CA ILE A 31 -12.31 2.53 7.82
C ILE A 31 -12.34 1.16 8.53
N ASN A 32 -11.71 0.17 7.90
CA ASN A 32 -11.54 -1.18 8.42
C ASN A 32 -10.05 -1.48 8.56
N LYS A 33 -9.67 -2.37 9.48
CA LYS A 33 -8.27 -2.79 9.64
C LYS A 33 -7.81 -3.75 8.54
N ARG A 34 -8.13 -3.49 7.27
CA ARG A 34 -7.79 -4.28 6.09
C ARG A 34 -7.18 -3.37 5.01
N VAL A 35 -6.08 -3.79 4.40
CA VAL A 35 -5.43 -3.04 3.30
C VAL A 35 -5.01 -3.96 2.16
N PHE A 36 -5.12 -3.46 0.93
CA PHE A 36 -4.47 -4.03 -0.23
C PHE A 36 -3.16 -3.28 -0.50
N VAL A 37 -2.05 -4.00 -0.60
CA VAL A 37 -0.74 -3.46 -0.97
C VAL A 37 -0.41 -3.90 -2.39
N ILE A 38 -0.41 -2.93 -3.29
CA ILE A 38 -0.02 -3.11 -4.69
C ILE A 38 1.47 -2.78 -4.81
N THR A 39 2.28 -3.70 -5.33
CA THR A 39 3.74 -3.52 -5.41
C THR A 39 4.34 -4.34 -6.55
N SER A 40 5.59 -4.07 -6.92
CA SER A 40 6.34 -4.87 -7.89
C SER A 40 7.12 -6.03 -7.25
N ASN A 41 7.57 -6.96 -8.10
CA ASN A 41 8.37 -8.13 -7.72
C ASN A 41 9.70 -7.79 -7.03
N LYS A 42 10.43 -6.76 -7.47
CA LYS A 42 11.69 -6.35 -6.81
C LYS A 42 11.43 -5.80 -5.41
N ILE A 43 10.45 -4.92 -5.28
CA ILE A 43 10.16 -4.22 -4.02
C ILE A 43 9.60 -5.17 -2.96
N ILE A 44 8.71 -6.10 -3.34
CA ILE A 44 8.11 -7.01 -2.35
C ILE A 44 9.16 -7.94 -1.72
N LYS A 45 10.20 -8.35 -2.45
CA LYS A 45 11.28 -9.18 -1.90
C LYS A 45 12.01 -8.51 -0.74
N ILE A 46 12.11 -7.18 -0.77
CA ILE A 46 12.80 -6.38 0.25
C ILE A 46 11.88 -6.12 1.44
N TYR A 47 10.62 -5.72 1.19
CA TYR A 47 9.76 -5.16 2.23
C TYR A 47 8.69 -6.10 2.80
N LYS A 48 8.40 -7.24 2.16
CA LYS A 48 7.28 -8.13 2.54
C LYS A 48 7.29 -8.50 4.03
N LYS A 49 8.42 -9.03 4.53
CA LYS A 49 8.54 -9.47 5.93
C LYS A 49 8.34 -8.31 6.91
N LYS A 50 8.92 -7.14 6.59
CA LYS A 50 8.83 -5.94 7.42
C LYS A 50 7.39 -5.41 7.48
N LEU A 51 6.74 -5.28 6.32
CA LEU A 51 5.34 -4.84 6.22
C LEU A 51 4.38 -5.78 6.96
N LEU A 52 4.48 -7.08 6.72
CA LEU A 52 3.65 -8.09 7.39
C LEU A 52 3.76 -7.97 8.92
N ARG A 53 4.99 -7.87 9.44
CA ARG A 53 5.22 -7.75 10.89
C ARG A 53 4.59 -6.48 11.47
N ILE A 54 4.77 -5.34 10.81
CA ILE A 54 4.34 -4.02 11.32
C ILE A 54 2.82 -3.88 11.24
N LEU A 55 2.22 -4.28 10.12
CA LEU A 55 0.76 -4.21 9.94
C LEU A 55 0.06 -5.20 10.88
N LYS A 56 0.59 -6.44 11.01
CA LYS A 56 0.06 -7.42 11.98
C LYS A 56 0.13 -6.92 13.42
N LYS A 57 1.24 -6.28 13.83
CA LYS A 57 1.37 -5.68 15.18
C LYS A 57 0.29 -4.61 15.46
N ASN A 58 -0.14 -3.90 14.42
CA ASN A 58 -1.20 -2.90 14.51
C ASN A 58 -2.60 -3.48 14.23
N ASN A 59 -2.72 -4.81 14.18
CA ASN A 59 -3.95 -5.55 13.92
C ASN A 59 -4.60 -5.20 12.57
N ILE A 60 -3.77 -4.86 11.57
CA ILE A 60 -4.16 -4.57 10.19
C ILE A 60 -3.90 -5.81 9.33
N GLU A 61 -4.97 -6.37 8.76
CA GLU A 61 -4.92 -7.41 7.75
C GLU A 61 -4.39 -6.84 6.43
N VAL A 62 -3.50 -7.58 5.76
CA VAL A 62 -2.86 -7.12 4.52
C VAL A 62 -2.96 -8.18 3.43
N PHE A 63 -3.40 -7.73 2.26
CA PHE A 63 -3.42 -8.52 1.02
C PHE A 63 -2.45 -7.92 0.02
N PHE A 64 -1.57 -8.74 -0.56
CA PHE A 64 -0.61 -8.26 -1.55
C PHE A 64 -1.10 -8.55 -2.97
N ILE A 65 -1.03 -7.55 -3.84
CA ILE A 65 -1.18 -7.68 -5.29
C ILE A 65 0.19 -7.36 -5.88
N VAL A 66 0.88 -8.39 -6.37
CA VAL A 66 2.25 -8.25 -6.88
C VAL A 66 2.24 -8.21 -8.40
N LEU A 67 2.82 -7.16 -8.96
CA LEU A 67 2.96 -6.92 -10.39
C LEU A 67 4.38 -7.26 -10.86
N LYS A 68 4.53 -7.46 -12.18
CA LYS A 68 5.86 -7.47 -12.79
C LYS A 68 6.52 -6.09 -12.62
N ASP A 69 7.85 -6.06 -12.65
CA ASP A 69 8.57 -4.80 -12.68
C ASP A 69 8.59 -4.24 -14.10
N GLY A 70 8.56 -2.91 -14.24
CA GLY A 70 8.70 -2.22 -15.52
C GLY A 70 7.64 -1.12 -15.72
N GLU A 71 7.99 -0.10 -16.51
CA GLU A 71 7.08 1.00 -16.85
C GLU A 71 5.97 0.55 -17.79
N ASP A 72 6.24 -0.49 -18.59
CA ASP A 72 5.28 -1.16 -19.45
C ASP A 72 4.06 -1.70 -18.69
N GLN A 73 4.17 -1.93 -17.37
CA GLN A 73 3.05 -2.34 -16.53
C GLN A 73 2.10 -1.19 -16.13
N LYS A 74 2.42 0.07 -16.44
CA LYS A 74 1.51 1.21 -16.18
C LYS A 74 0.52 1.40 -17.31
N ASN A 75 -0.34 0.40 -17.48
CA ASN A 75 -1.33 0.37 -18.56
C ASN A 75 -2.72 -0.05 -18.03
N ILE A 76 -3.73 0.12 -18.88
CA ILE A 76 -5.14 -0.19 -18.55
C ILE A 76 -5.32 -1.69 -18.26
N ASP A 77 -4.61 -2.57 -18.94
CA ASP A 77 -4.69 -4.02 -18.70
C ASP A 77 -4.27 -4.39 -17.27
N THR A 78 -3.23 -3.72 -16.76
CA THR A 78 -2.78 -3.89 -15.38
C THR A 78 -3.78 -3.36 -14.38
N ILE A 79 -4.44 -2.23 -14.67
CA ILE A 79 -5.55 -1.73 -13.85
C ILE A 79 -6.71 -2.73 -13.84
N SER A 80 -7.10 -3.27 -14.99
CA SER A 80 -8.13 -4.31 -15.09
C SER A 80 -7.81 -5.53 -14.24
N ARG A 81 -6.55 -6.00 -14.28
CA ARG A 81 -6.07 -7.10 -13.42
C ARG A 81 -6.14 -6.77 -11.93
N ILE A 82 -5.77 -5.55 -11.53
CA ILE A 82 -5.86 -5.10 -10.13
C ILE A 82 -7.33 -5.09 -9.69
N SER A 83 -8.21 -4.45 -10.47
CA SER A 83 -9.64 -4.37 -10.18
C SER A 83 -10.29 -5.75 -10.05
N ASN A 84 -9.99 -6.67 -10.98
CA ASN A 84 -10.48 -8.05 -10.91
C ASN A 84 -9.98 -8.79 -9.66
N THR A 85 -8.75 -8.52 -9.23
CA THR A 85 -8.20 -9.12 -8.00
C THR A 85 -8.88 -8.57 -6.76
N LEU A 86 -9.17 -7.27 -6.73
CA LEU A 86 -9.90 -6.61 -5.65
C LEU A 86 -11.31 -7.17 -5.52
N LEU A 87 -12.04 -7.31 -6.63
CA LEU A 87 -13.40 -7.88 -6.62
C LEU A 87 -13.45 -9.32 -6.08
N LYS A 88 -12.42 -10.13 -6.30
CA LYS A 88 -12.36 -11.52 -5.82
C LYS A 88 -11.98 -11.66 -4.34
N LYS A 89 -11.39 -10.62 -3.73
CA LYS A 89 -10.81 -10.66 -2.38
C LYS A 89 -11.40 -9.65 -1.39
N GLY A 90 -12.10 -8.64 -1.89
CA GLY A 90 -12.79 -7.61 -1.12
C GLY A 90 -14.00 -8.20 -0.44
#